data_AF-A0A7X0AM16-F1
#
_entry.id   AF-A0A7X0AM16-F1
#
_cell.length_a   1.000
_cell.length_b   1.000
_cell.length_c   1.000
_cell.angle_alpha   90.00
_cell.angle_beta   90.00
_cell.angle_gamma   90.00
#
_symmetry.space_group_name_H-M   'P 1'
#
loop_
_entity.id
_entity.type
_entity.pdbx_description
1 polymer ?
#
loop_
_entity_poly.entity_id
_entity_poly.type
_entity_poly.pdbx_seq_one_letter_code
_entity_poly.pdbx_strand_id
1 'polypeptide(L)'
;MAESANSDMRLGVAAAAFLDVCVEPSYRRLVIEDAPAVLGAARCREIEDATVFGAMVAALMARHKAGRFEVPDPKLAGRMIASMLCEAALQLPEAKNPKQMRAHTLAIVATVLSAFDPGASGK
;
A
#
# COMPACT_ATOMS: atom_id res chain seq x y z
N MET A 1 2.25 15.77 16.32
CA MET A 1 2.67 14.35 16.51
C MET A 1 1.49 13.38 16.48
N ALA A 2 0.40 13.59 17.24
CA ALA A 2 -0.75 12.66 17.26
C ALA A 2 -1.41 12.40 15.88
N GLU A 3 -1.52 13.41 15.03
CA GLU A 3 -2.14 13.28 13.69
C GLU A 3 -1.29 12.48 12.68
N SER A 4 0.05 12.50 12.85
CA SER A 4 0.97 11.70 12.03
C SER A 4 0.87 10.22 12.39
N ALA A 5 0.90 9.91 13.70
CA ALA A 5 0.72 8.55 14.21
C ALA A 5 -0.66 7.98 13.84
N ASN A 6 -1.72 8.81 13.86
CA ASN A 6 -3.05 8.40 13.42
C ASN A 6 -3.10 8.10 11.91
N SER A 7 -2.34 8.84 11.10
CA SER A 7 -2.26 8.60 9.64
C SER A 7 -1.52 7.30 9.31
N ASP A 8 -0.41 7.02 10.00
CA ASP A 8 0.33 5.75 9.83
C ASP A 8 -0.48 4.54 10.30
N MET A 9 -1.18 4.67 11.42
CA MET A 9 -2.09 3.64 11.90
C MET A 9 -3.22 3.36 10.90
N ARG A 10 -3.83 4.41 10.33
CA ARG A 10 -4.87 4.27 9.31
C ARG A 10 -4.34 3.59 8.05
N LEU A 11 -3.11 3.90 7.66
CA LEU A 11 -2.48 3.28 6.49
C LEU A 11 -2.18 1.80 6.73
N GLY A 12 -1.69 1.44 7.92
CA GLY A 12 -1.49 0.04 8.31
C GLY A 12 -2.79 -0.77 8.34
N VAL A 13 -3.88 -0.17 8.86
CA VAL A 13 -5.22 -0.80 8.85
C VAL A 13 -5.74 -0.99 7.42
N ALA A 14 -5.56 0.00 6.56
CA ALA A 14 -5.95 -0.07 5.15
C ALA A 14 -5.18 -1.16 4.39
N ALA A 15 -3.86 -1.23 4.58
CA ALA A 15 -3.01 -2.28 4.00
C ALA A 15 -3.42 -3.68 4.47
N ALA A 16 -3.71 -3.82 5.78
CA ALA A 16 -4.17 -5.07 6.35
C ALA A 16 -5.50 -5.53 5.74
N ALA A 17 -6.48 -4.62 5.62
CA ALA A 17 -7.77 -4.91 5.01
C ALA A 17 -7.66 -5.27 3.51
N PHE A 18 -6.77 -4.61 2.78
CA PHE A 18 -6.48 -4.96 1.39
C PHE A 18 -5.91 -6.38 1.24
N LEU A 19 -4.99 -6.77 2.12
CA LEU A 19 -4.45 -8.14 2.09
C LEU A 19 -5.51 -9.19 2.45
N ASP A 20 -6.46 -8.85 3.33
CA ASP A 20 -7.56 -9.74 3.72
C ASP A 20 -8.53 -9.98 2.56
N VAL A 21 -8.90 -8.94 1.80
CA VAL A 21 -9.82 -9.12 0.66
C VAL A 21 -9.14 -9.84 -0.52
N CYS A 22 -7.83 -9.71 -0.69
CA CYS A 22 -7.08 -10.35 -1.78
C CYS A 22 -7.01 -11.89 -1.70
N VAL A 23 -7.37 -12.48 -0.56
CA VAL A 23 -7.49 -13.94 -0.42
C VAL A 23 -8.92 -14.44 -0.59
N GLU A 24 -9.91 -13.55 -0.70
CA GLU A 24 -11.28 -13.95 -1.01
C GLU A 24 -11.35 -14.49 -2.45
N PRO A 25 -11.87 -15.71 -2.68
CA PRO A 25 -11.78 -16.38 -3.98
C PRO A 25 -12.37 -15.57 -5.15
N SER A 26 -13.51 -14.91 -4.93
CA SER A 26 -14.18 -14.09 -5.94
C SER A 26 -13.39 -12.82 -6.24
N TYR A 27 -12.91 -12.14 -5.21
CA TYR A 27 -12.13 -10.91 -5.37
C TYR A 27 -10.82 -11.19 -6.09
N ARG A 28 -10.09 -12.25 -5.68
CA ARG A 28 -8.83 -12.62 -6.30
C ARG A 28 -9.01 -12.88 -7.80
N ARG A 29 -9.93 -13.77 -8.15
CA ARG A 29 -10.15 -14.14 -9.55
C ARG A 29 -10.52 -12.92 -10.39
N LEU A 30 -11.49 -12.12 -9.94
CA LEU A 30 -12.01 -11.02 -10.74
C LEU A 30 -11.05 -9.82 -10.80
N VAL A 31 -10.44 -9.43 -9.67
CA VAL A 31 -9.69 -8.18 -9.54
C VAL A 31 -8.19 -8.36 -9.74
N ILE A 32 -7.62 -9.45 -9.23
CA ILE A 32 -6.17 -9.66 -9.25
C ILE A 32 -5.75 -10.42 -10.52
N GLU A 33 -6.51 -11.43 -10.92
CA GLU A 33 -6.16 -12.32 -12.03
C GLU A 33 -6.79 -11.87 -13.36
N ASP A 34 -8.11 -11.67 -13.42
CA ASP A 34 -8.83 -11.42 -14.66
C ASP A 34 -8.77 -9.95 -15.11
N ALA A 35 -8.93 -9.00 -14.19
CA ALA A 35 -9.04 -7.57 -14.54
C ALA A 35 -7.85 -7.02 -15.35
N PRO A 36 -6.57 -7.30 -15.03
CA PRO A 36 -5.45 -6.79 -15.83
C PRO A 36 -5.50 -7.25 -17.30
N ALA A 37 -5.92 -8.50 -17.55
CA ALA A 37 -6.02 -9.06 -18.89
C ALA A 37 -7.24 -8.54 -19.66
N VAL A 38 -8.36 -8.31 -18.98
CA VAL A 38 -9.64 -7.90 -19.60
C VAL A 38 -9.73 -6.39 -19.80
N LEU A 39 -9.33 -5.60 -18.80
CA LEU A 39 -9.49 -4.14 -18.80
C LEU A 39 -8.22 -3.42 -19.29
N GLY A 40 -7.08 -4.09 -19.23
CA GLY A 40 -5.77 -3.50 -19.50
C GLY A 40 -5.24 -2.63 -18.36
N ALA A 41 -3.92 -2.44 -18.34
CA ALA A 41 -3.21 -1.79 -17.24
C ALA A 41 -3.68 -0.35 -16.97
N ALA A 42 -3.99 0.43 -18.03
CA ALA A 42 -4.43 1.81 -17.88
C ALA A 42 -5.77 1.92 -17.13
N ARG A 43 -6.76 1.09 -17.51
CA ARG A 43 -8.07 1.11 -16.88
C ARG A 43 -8.04 0.55 -15.46
N CYS A 44 -7.26 -0.50 -15.21
CA CYS A 44 -7.01 -0.98 -13.85
C CYS A 44 -6.42 0.13 -12.98
N ARG A 45 -5.47 0.93 -13.52
CA ARG A 45 -4.87 2.05 -12.80
C ARG A 45 -5.88 3.15 -12.46
N GLU A 46 -6.75 3.52 -13.40
CA GLU A 46 -7.82 4.50 -13.15
C GLU A 46 -8.76 4.04 -12.03
N ILE A 47 -9.09 2.74 -12.02
CA ILE A 47 -9.93 2.14 -10.98
C ILE A 47 -9.20 2.17 -9.63
N GLU A 48 -7.94 1.73 -9.58
CA GLU A 48 -7.10 1.76 -8.37
C GLU A 48 -6.98 3.17 -7.79
N ASP A 49 -6.84 4.20 -8.63
CA ASP A 49 -6.78 5.61 -8.21
C ASP A 49 -8.10 6.05 -7.53
N ALA A 50 -9.23 5.36 -7.76
CA ALA A 50 -10.51 5.57 -7.06
C ALA A 50 -10.69 4.67 -5.81
N THR A 51 -9.69 3.86 -5.45
CA THR A 51 -9.74 2.95 -4.29
C THR A 51 -8.88 3.45 -3.11
N VAL A 52 -8.68 2.58 -2.12
CA VAL A 52 -7.77 2.77 -0.99
C VAL A 52 -6.34 3.16 -1.41
N PHE A 53 -5.87 2.74 -2.60
CA PHE A 53 -4.56 3.13 -3.10
C PHE A 53 -4.51 4.60 -3.51
N GLY A 54 -5.55 5.13 -4.17
CA GLY A 54 -5.65 6.56 -4.43
C GLY A 54 -5.65 7.39 -3.15
N ALA A 55 -6.40 6.95 -2.13
CA ALA A 55 -6.41 7.60 -0.82
C ALA A 55 -5.04 7.56 -0.12
N MET A 56 -4.30 6.45 -0.22
CA MET A 56 -2.94 6.33 0.31
C MET A 56 -1.98 7.29 -0.41
N VAL A 57 -2.00 7.33 -1.75
CA VAL A 57 -1.16 8.26 -2.53
C VAL A 57 -1.46 9.71 -2.14
N ALA A 58 -2.74 10.08 -2.03
CA ALA A 58 -3.14 11.41 -1.60
C ALA A 58 -2.66 11.74 -0.17
N ALA A 59 -2.73 10.78 0.76
CA ALA A 59 -2.25 10.95 2.13
C ALA A 59 -0.73 11.18 2.18
N LEU A 60 0.05 10.44 1.39
CA LEU A 60 1.51 10.62 1.31
C LEU A 60 1.89 11.96 0.69
N MET A 61 1.18 12.40 -0.36
CA MET A 61 1.35 13.74 -0.92
C MET A 61 1.04 14.84 0.10
N ALA A 62 0.01 14.66 0.92
CA ALA A 62 -0.32 15.60 1.99
C ALA A 62 0.76 15.62 3.10
N ARG A 63 1.32 14.46 3.49
CA ARG A 63 2.45 14.38 4.43
C ARG A 63 3.68 15.07 3.88
N HIS A 64 3.98 14.89 2.60
CA HIS A 64 5.11 15.54 1.94
C HIS A 64 4.98 17.06 1.98
N LYS A 65 3.80 17.59 1.62
CA LYS A 65 3.50 19.03 1.72
C LYS A 65 3.67 19.58 3.14
N ALA A 66 3.47 18.75 4.15
CA ALA A 66 3.64 19.10 5.56
C ALA A 66 5.07 18.90 6.10
N GLY A 67 6.05 18.51 5.26
CA GLY A 67 7.42 18.23 5.70
C GLY A 67 7.52 16.98 6.59
N ARG A 68 6.61 16.01 6.42
CA ARG A 68 6.54 14.76 7.20
C ARG A 68 6.70 13.51 6.33
N PHE A 69 7.23 13.68 5.12
CA PHE A 69 7.53 12.61 4.18
C PHE A 69 8.45 13.19 3.10
N GLU A 70 9.74 12.91 3.15
CA GLU A 70 10.75 13.51 2.27
C GLU A 70 11.16 12.54 1.16
N VAL A 71 10.70 12.85 -0.05
CA VAL A 71 11.06 12.14 -1.28
C VAL A 71 11.05 13.11 -2.47
N PRO A 72 11.78 12.81 -3.55
CA PRO A 72 11.75 13.64 -4.77
C PRO A 72 10.38 13.69 -5.45
N ASP A 73 9.65 12.56 -5.45
CA ASP A 73 8.31 12.45 -6.04
C ASP A 73 7.38 11.67 -5.09
N PRO A 74 6.52 12.35 -4.31
CA PRO A 74 5.62 11.70 -3.36
C PRO A 74 4.52 10.88 -4.03
N LYS A 75 4.14 11.22 -5.26
CA LYS A 75 3.14 10.46 -6.01
C LYS A 75 3.72 9.13 -6.49
N LEU A 76 4.94 9.16 -7.04
CA LEU A 76 5.66 7.95 -7.44
C LEU A 76 5.96 7.06 -6.23
N ALA A 77 6.44 7.64 -5.13
CA ALA A 77 6.71 6.89 -3.90
C ALA A 77 5.44 6.17 -3.39
N GLY A 78 4.30 6.87 -3.34
CA GLY A 78 3.04 6.25 -2.95
C GLY A 78 2.61 5.10 -3.87
N ARG A 79 2.85 5.23 -5.19
CA ARG A 79 2.59 4.14 -6.15
C ARG A 79 3.53 2.96 -5.97
N MET A 80 4.81 3.20 -5.68
CA MET A 80 5.76 2.12 -5.39
C MET A 80 5.35 1.34 -4.15
N ILE A 81 4.91 2.04 -3.09
CA ILE A 81 4.39 1.41 -1.87
C ILE A 81 3.09 0.62 -2.14
N ALA A 82 2.19 1.13 -2.98
CA ALA A 82 1.01 0.39 -3.44
C ALA A 82 1.40 -0.91 -4.16
N SER A 83 2.37 -0.83 -5.08
CA SER A 83 2.85 -2.01 -5.80
C SER A 83 3.45 -3.06 -4.87
N MET A 84 4.11 -2.68 -3.77
CA MET A 84 4.61 -3.64 -2.78
C MET A 84 3.46 -4.43 -2.12
N LEU A 85 2.31 -3.79 -1.86
CA LEU A 85 1.13 -4.46 -1.33
C LEU A 85 0.50 -5.39 -2.37
N CYS A 86 0.42 -4.96 -3.64
CA CYS A 86 -0.06 -5.81 -4.73
C CYS A 86 0.82 -7.04 -4.92
N GLU A 87 2.14 -6.89 -4.85
CA GLU A 87 3.09 -8.00 -4.93
C GLU A 87 2.87 -9.02 -3.80
N ALA A 88 2.69 -8.54 -2.57
CA ALA A 88 2.37 -9.41 -1.46
C ALA A 88 1.04 -10.14 -1.66
N ALA A 89 0.00 -9.46 -2.16
CA ALA A 89 -1.31 -10.05 -2.44
C ALA A 89 -1.25 -11.15 -3.52
N LEU A 90 -0.39 -11.00 -4.53
CA LEU A 90 -0.20 -12.01 -5.57
C LEU A 90 0.38 -13.31 -4.99
N GLN A 91 1.35 -13.19 -4.09
CA GLN A 91 2.06 -14.33 -3.51
C GLN A 91 1.33 -14.96 -2.30
N LEU A 92 0.43 -14.23 -1.65
CA LEU A 92 -0.18 -14.62 -0.37
C LEU A 92 -0.89 -16.00 -0.39
N PRO A 93 -1.60 -16.41 -1.47
CA PRO A 93 -2.26 -17.72 -1.48
C PRO A 93 -1.32 -18.92 -1.53
N GLU A 94 -0.12 -18.75 -2.10
CA GLU A 94 0.90 -19.80 -2.19
C GLU A 94 1.80 -19.84 -0.94
N ALA A 95 1.55 -18.94 0.02
CA ALA A 95 2.38 -18.83 1.21
C ALA A 95 2.17 -20.02 2.15
N LYS A 96 3.26 -20.69 2.54
CA LYS A 96 3.24 -21.75 3.57
C LYS A 96 2.67 -21.27 4.91
N ASN A 97 2.82 -19.98 5.20
CA ASN A 97 2.28 -19.34 6.39
C ASN A 97 1.72 -17.94 6.05
N PRO A 98 0.47 -17.85 5.57
CA PRO A 98 -0.14 -16.59 5.12
C PRO A 98 -0.20 -15.54 6.22
N LYS A 99 -0.43 -15.95 7.48
CA LYS A 99 -0.46 -15.04 8.64
C LYS A 99 0.90 -14.38 8.87
N GLN A 100 1.98 -15.15 8.80
CA GLN A 100 3.33 -14.62 8.95
C GLN A 100 3.71 -13.72 7.76
N MET A 101 3.39 -14.13 6.54
CA MET A 101 3.64 -13.31 5.35
C MET A 101 2.93 -11.96 5.44
N ARG A 102 1.65 -11.93 5.84
CA ARG A 102 0.89 -10.70 6.08
C ARG A 102 1.58 -9.80 7.11
N ALA A 103 2.02 -10.37 8.24
CA ALA A 103 2.72 -9.61 9.27
C ALA A 103 4.04 -9.02 8.75
N HIS A 104 4.82 -9.80 7.97
CA HIS A 104 6.05 -9.32 7.35
C HIS A 104 5.79 -8.20 6.33
N THR A 105 4.77 -8.35 5.48
CA THR A 105 4.39 -7.30 4.51
C THR A 105 4.06 -5.99 5.21
N LEU A 106 3.24 -6.03 6.27
CA LEU A 106 2.89 -4.82 7.02
C LEU A 106 4.12 -4.18 7.69
N ALA A 107 5.01 -5.00 8.25
CA ALA A 107 6.25 -4.50 8.86
C ALA A 107 7.20 -3.86 7.82
N ILE A 108 7.31 -4.45 6.62
CA ILE A 108 8.12 -3.89 5.52
C ILE A 108 7.54 -2.55 5.05
N VAL A 109 6.23 -2.47 4.83
CA VAL A 109 5.57 -1.21 4.42
C VAL A 109 5.74 -0.13 5.48
N ALA A 110 5.56 -0.46 6.76
CA ALA A 110 5.82 0.47 7.86
C ALA A 110 7.28 0.96 7.87
N THR A 111 8.24 0.06 7.68
CA THR A 111 9.68 0.39 7.62
C THR A 111 9.98 1.34 6.46
N VAL A 112 9.43 1.07 5.27
CA VAL A 112 9.60 1.92 4.09
C VAL A 112 8.99 3.31 4.31
N LEU A 113 7.81 3.40 4.92
CA LEU A 113 7.18 4.67 5.24
C LEU A 113 8.04 5.50 6.21
N SER A 114 8.53 4.87 7.27
CA SER A 114 9.39 5.54 8.25
C SER A 114 10.75 5.93 7.69
N ALA A 115 11.28 5.25 6.67
CA ALA A 115 12.53 5.62 6.02
C ALA A 115 12.48 7.01 5.35
N PHE A 116 11.28 7.51 5.06
CA PHE A 116 11.07 8.83 4.47
C PHE A 116 10.59 9.87 5.50
N ASP A 117 10.45 9.51 6.77
CA ASP A 117 10.12 10.48 7.81
C ASP A 117 11.39 11.26 8.19
N PRO A 118 11.43 12.60 8.06
CA PRO A 118 12.61 13.39 8.37
C PRO A 118 13.05 13.31 9.85
N GLY A 119 12.14 12.92 10.75
CA GLY A 119 12.44 12.64 12.16
C GLY A 119 13.05 11.27 12.44
N ALA A 120 13.08 10.35 11.46
CA ALA A 120 13.70 9.03 11.59
C ALA A 120 15.20 9.04 11.27
N SER A 121 15.69 10.08 10.57
CA SER A 121 17.10 10.28 10.21
C SER A 121 17.97 10.80 11.38
N GLY A 122 17.47 10.76 12.61
CA GLY A 122 18.26 10.96 13.83
C GLY A 122 19.09 9.71 14.17
N LYS A 123 20.06 9.38 13.32
CA LYS A 123 21.23 8.57 13.66
C LYS A 123 22.48 9.34 13.25
#